data_AF-X0Y8A1-F1
#
_entry.id   AF-X0Y8A1-F1
#
_cell.length_a   1.000
_cell.length_b   1.000
_cell.length_c   1.000
_cell.angle_alpha   90.00
_cell.angle_beta   90.00
_cell.angle_gamma   90.00
#
_symmetry.space_group_name_H-M   'P 1'
#
loop_
_entity.id
_entity.type
_entity.pdbx_description
1 polymer ?
#
loop_
_entity_poly.entity_id
_entity_poly.type
_entity_poly.pdbx_seq_one_letter_code
_entity_poly.pdbx_strand_id
1 'polypeptide(L)'
;MIALGFFLGSFLIWQKGREEHFEESSLMDGILLVIMAALIVSRIWYVIFNWSASWRIGSFISFFDLVKKPGFAWQGALLGGIFTLVVYCKKKKWDFYKLADLSVFGIILGLIFGNIGLFLNNFTPQPIFLFEAILLIVLYRLLLIF
;
A
#
# COMPACT_ATOMS: atom_id res chain seq x y z
N MET A 1 -12.83 6.59 5.64
CA MET A 1 -12.51 6.90 4.23
C MET A 1 -11.55 5.86 3.61
N ILE A 2 -10.40 5.57 4.23
CA ILE A 2 -9.46 4.54 3.70
C ILE A 2 -10.10 3.15 3.56
N ALA A 3 -10.97 2.74 4.48
CA ALA A 3 -11.70 1.47 4.37
C ALA A 3 -12.60 1.38 3.13
N LEU A 4 -13.22 2.49 2.71
CA LEU A 4 -14.01 2.55 1.46
C LEU A 4 -13.11 2.46 0.24
N GLY A 5 -11.97 3.14 0.26
CA GLY A 5 -10.96 3.03 -0.80
C GLY A 5 -10.40 1.62 -0.93
N PHE A 6 -10.17 0.95 0.20
CA PHE A 6 -9.80 -0.46 0.20
C PHE A 6 -10.87 -1.34 -0.43
N PHE A 7 -12.13 -1.22 0.02
CA PHE A 7 -13.22 -2.05 -0.48
C PHE A 7 -13.43 -1.89 -2.00
N LEU A 8 -13.47 -0.66 -2.48
CA LEU A 8 -13.60 -0.36 -3.91
C LEU A 8 -12.36 -0.78 -4.71
N GLY A 9 -11.16 -0.59 -4.13
CA GLY A 9 -9.90 -1.05 -4.70
C GLY A 9 -9.86 -2.56 -4.88
N SER A 10 -10.21 -3.32 -3.83
CA SER A 10 -10.28 -4.78 -3.87
C SER A 10 -11.35 -5.26 -4.85
N PHE A 11 -12.50 -4.57 -4.94
CA PHE A 11 -13.56 -4.92 -5.87
C PHE A 11 -13.11 -4.76 -7.33
N LEU A 12 -12.42 -3.67 -7.67
CA LEU A 12 -11.89 -3.48 -9.03
C LEU A 12 -10.78 -4.47 -9.37
N ILE A 13 -9.88 -4.75 -8.43
CA ILE A 13 -8.84 -5.77 -8.60
C ILE A 13 -9.49 -7.13 -8.84
N TRP A 14 -10.50 -7.48 -8.06
CA TRP A 14 -11.23 -8.75 -8.25
C TRP A 14 -11.93 -8.82 -9.61
N GLN A 15 -12.64 -7.77 -10.02
CA GLN A 15 -13.34 -7.72 -11.29
C GLN A 15 -12.40 -7.92 -12.48
N LYS A 16 -11.29 -7.16 -12.54
CA LYS A 16 -10.30 -7.25 -13.62
C LYS A 16 -9.39 -8.47 -13.50
N GLY A 17 -9.12 -8.94 -12.29
CA GLY A 17 -8.38 -10.19 -12.08
C GLY A 17 -9.14 -11.39 -12.64
N ARG A 18 -10.48 -11.37 -12.56
CA ARG A 18 -11.33 -12.36 -13.23
C ARG A 18 -11.22 -12.32 -14.75
N GLU A 19 -11.13 -11.11 -15.33
CA GLU A 19 -10.93 -10.92 -16.77
C GLU A 19 -9.56 -11.44 -17.24
N GLU A 20 -8.53 -11.34 -16.39
CA GLU A 20 -7.17 -11.85 -16.63
C GLU A 20 -6.98 -13.34 -16.26
N HIS A 21 -8.06 -14.06 -15.98
CA HIS A 21 -8.07 -15.50 -15.61
C HIS A 21 -7.32 -15.86 -14.31
N PHE A 22 -7.20 -14.91 -13.37
CA PHE A 22 -6.72 -15.24 -12.02
C PHE A 22 -7.81 -15.97 -11.23
N GLU A 23 -7.38 -16.93 -10.40
CA GLU A 23 -8.27 -17.61 -9.46
C GLU A 23 -8.73 -16.63 -8.38
N GLU A 24 -10.05 -16.40 -8.27
CA GLU A 24 -10.64 -15.36 -7.42
C GLU A 24 -10.31 -15.51 -5.93
N SER A 25 -10.32 -16.75 -5.42
CA SER A 25 -9.95 -17.08 -4.03
C SER A 25 -8.50 -16.67 -3.74
N SER A 26 -7.58 -17.17 -4.55
CA SER A 26 -6.15 -16.85 -4.46
C SER A 26 -5.86 -15.36 -4.65
N LEU A 27 -6.64 -14.66 -5.47
CA LEU A 27 -6.49 -13.23 -5.68
C LEU A 27 -6.89 -12.44 -4.42
N MET A 28 -8.03 -12.80 -3.80
CA MET A 28 -8.50 -12.14 -2.59
C MET A 28 -7.58 -12.40 -1.40
N ASP A 29 -7.08 -13.64 -1.27
CA ASP A 29 -6.05 -14.00 -0.29
C ASP A 29 -4.78 -13.15 -0.47
N GLY A 30 -4.38 -12.93 -1.72
CA GLY A 30 -3.23 -12.10 -2.08
C GLY A 30 -3.41 -10.64 -1.65
N ILE A 31 -4.58 -10.04 -1.94
CA ILE A 31 -4.91 -8.67 -1.54
C ILE A 31 -4.83 -8.51 -0.03
N LEU A 32 -5.44 -9.43 0.73
CA LEU A 32 -5.43 -9.39 2.19
C LEU A 32 -4.02 -9.54 2.75
N LEU A 33 -3.23 -10.48 2.21
CA LEU A 33 -1.85 -10.70 2.63
C LEU A 33 -0.98 -9.47 2.39
N VAL A 34 -1.10 -8.85 1.21
CA VAL A 34 -0.35 -7.64 0.84
C VAL A 34 -0.66 -6.49 1.79
N ILE A 35 -1.92 -6.29 2.17
CA ILE A 35 -2.33 -5.22 3.07
C ILE A 35 -1.82 -5.47 4.49
N MET A 36 -1.98 -6.69 4.99
CA MET A 36 -1.48 -7.05 6.32
C MET A 36 0.03 -6.84 6.41
N ALA A 37 0.78 -7.27 5.40
CA ALA A 37 2.22 -7.07 5.34
C ALA A 37 2.59 -5.58 5.19
N ALA A 38 1.89 -4.83 4.34
CA ALA A 38 2.12 -3.40 4.16
C ALA A 38 1.90 -2.62 5.46
N LEU A 39 0.86 -2.95 6.23
CA LEU A 39 0.59 -2.33 7.54
C LEU A 39 1.72 -2.62 8.53
N ILE A 40 2.21 -3.86 8.59
CA ILE A 40 3.31 -4.23 9.48
C ILE A 40 4.61 -3.52 9.07
N VAL A 41 4.98 -3.57 7.79
CA VAL A 41 6.23 -2.97 7.29
C VAL A 41 6.19 -1.44 7.40
N SER A 42 5.05 -0.81 7.15
CA SER A 42 4.90 0.65 7.32
C SER A 42 5.16 1.13 8.74
N ARG A 43 4.82 0.30 9.74
CA ARG A 43 5.10 0.57 11.15
C ARG A 43 6.57 0.38 11.48
N ILE A 44 7.15 -0.73 11.04
CA ILE A 44 8.59 -1.00 11.24
C ILE A 44 9.41 0.14 10.63
N TRP A 45 9.06 0.56 9.41
CA TRP A 45 9.69 1.69 8.73
C TRP A 45 9.56 3.00 9.52
N TYR A 46 8.36 3.33 10.00
CA TYR A 46 8.15 4.53 10.81
C TYR A 46 9.03 4.53 12.08
N VAL A 47 9.14 3.39 12.78
CA VAL A 47 9.94 3.27 14.01
C VAL A 47 11.44 3.43 13.73
N ILE A 48 11.96 2.77 12.69
CA ILE A 48 13.39 2.83 12.33
C ILE A 48 13.80 4.25 11.93
N PHE A 49 12.99 4.96 11.15
CA PHE A 49 13.34 6.29 10.67
C PHE A 49 13.08 7.39 11.71
N ASN A 50 12.09 7.23 12.60
CA ASN A 50 11.89 8.15 13.73
C ASN A 50 12.71 7.78 14.97
N TRP A 51 13.64 6.84 14.83
CA TRP A 51 14.54 6.36 15.89
C TRP A 51 15.41 7.48 16.48
N SER A 52 15.90 8.40 15.64
CA SER A 52 16.71 9.56 16.07
C SER A 52 15.97 10.50 17.03
N ALA A 53 14.66 10.71 16.82
CA ALA A 53 13.84 11.57 17.69
C ALA A 53 13.30 10.83 18.94
N SER A 54 13.40 9.50 18.99
CA SER A 54 12.74 8.65 19.99
C SER A 54 13.66 8.16 21.11
N TRP A 55 14.98 8.37 21.02
CA TRP A 55 15.95 7.98 22.06
C TRP A 55 15.83 8.77 23.38
N ARG A 56 15.00 9.82 23.44
CA ARG A 56 14.77 10.58 24.67
C ARG A 56 13.85 9.89 25.69
N ILE A 57 13.14 8.81 25.33
CA ILE A 57 12.39 8.00 26.29
C ILE A 57 12.76 6.54 26.04
N GLY A 58 13.64 6.02 26.89
CA GLY A 58 13.98 4.61 26.90
C GLY A 58 12.74 3.77 27.19
N SER A 59 12.36 2.91 26.25
CA SER A 59 11.85 1.55 26.49
C SER A 59 11.39 0.94 25.16
N PHE A 60 11.67 -0.36 24.99
CA PHE A 60 11.08 -1.25 23.99
C PHE A 60 9.54 -1.15 23.89
N ILE A 61 8.87 -0.59 24.91
CA ILE A 61 7.43 -0.31 24.97
C ILE A 61 6.95 0.70 23.89
N SER A 62 7.81 1.58 23.36
CA SER A 62 7.40 2.54 22.33
C SER A 62 7.00 1.89 21.00
N PHE A 63 7.39 0.62 20.78
CA PHE A 63 6.97 -0.18 19.63
C PHE A 63 5.46 -0.49 19.65
N PHE A 64 4.87 -0.60 20.85
CA PHE A 64 3.45 -0.90 21.06
C PHE A 64 2.60 0.33 21.42
N ASP A 65 3.20 1.51 21.50
CA ASP A 65 2.54 2.74 21.95
C ASP A 65 1.68 3.35 20.82
N LEU A 66 0.64 2.61 20.44
CA LEU A 66 -0.36 2.94 19.40
C LEU A 66 -1.14 4.22 19.71
N VAL A 67 -1.11 4.68 20.97
CA VAL A 67 -1.93 5.78 21.48
C VAL A 67 -1.24 7.14 21.34
N LYS A 68 0.10 7.20 21.42
CA LYS A 68 0.84 8.49 21.48
C LYS A 68 1.45 8.95 20.17
N LYS A 69 1.76 8.03 19.25
CA LYS A 69 2.30 8.35 17.91
C LYS A 69 1.66 7.43 16.87
N PRO A 70 0.46 7.75 16.37
CA PRO A 70 -0.22 6.91 15.38
C PRO A 70 0.44 6.92 13.99
N GLY A 71 1.68 7.41 13.84
CA GLY A 71 2.34 7.64 12.56
C GLY A 71 2.62 6.37 11.76
N PHE A 72 2.17 6.37 10.50
CA PHE A 72 2.48 5.34 9.51
C PHE A 72 3.34 5.98 8.41
N ALA A 73 4.38 5.27 7.95
CA ALA A 73 5.19 5.71 6.82
C ALA A 73 4.64 5.11 5.53
N TRP A 74 4.18 5.95 4.60
CA TRP A 74 3.62 5.48 3.32
C TRP A 74 4.68 4.76 2.46
N GLN A 75 5.95 5.17 2.55
CA GLN A 75 7.06 4.52 1.85
C GLN A 75 7.24 3.08 2.32
N GLY A 76 7.11 2.84 3.63
CA GLY A 76 7.17 1.49 4.19
C GLY A 76 5.98 0.63 3.79
N ALA A 77 4.78 1.22 3.68
CA ALA A 77 3.61 0.52 3.17
C ALA A 77 3.79 0.08 1.71
N LEU A 78 4.32 0.98 0.86
CA LEU A 78 4.58 0.70 -0.55
C LEU A 78 5.64 -0.40 -0.72
N LEU A 79 6.77 -0.30 0.00
CA LEU A 79 7.84 -1.30 -0.06
C LEU A 79 7.38 -2.67 0.46
N GLY A 80 6.66 -2.71 1.58
CA GLY A 80 6.10 -3.94 2.12
C GLY A 80 5.07 -4.58 1.18
N GLY A 81 4.24 -3.75 0.54
CA GLY A 81 3.26 -4.19 -0.45
C GLY A 81 3.91 -4.81 -1.68
N ILE A 82 4.87 -4.11 -2.29
CA ILE A 82 5.61 -4.59 -3.47
C ILE A 82 6.36 -5.89 -3.14
N PHE A 83 7.08 -5.93 -2.02
CA PHE A 83 7.82 -7.13 -1.61
C PHE A 83 6.90 -8.33 -1.44
N THR A 84 5.77 -8.14 -0.76
CA THR A 84 4.79 -9.21 -0.53
C THR A 84 4.15 -9.66 -1.83
N LEU A 85 3.84 -8.73 -2.73
CA LEU A 85 3.30 -9.03 -4.06
C LEU A 85 4.27 -9.88 -4.88
N VAL A 86 5.56 -9.51 -4.92
CA VAL A 86 6.60 -10.29 -5.61
C VAL A 86 6.71 -11.70 -5.05
N VAL A 87 6.77 -11.84 -3.73
CA VAL A 87 6.88 -13.16 -3.06
C VAL A 87 5.63 -13.99 -3.32
N TYR A 88 4.44 -13.39 -3.29
CA TYR A 88 3.17 -14.07 -3.53
C TYR A 88 3.06 -14.57 -4.97
N CYS A 89 3.37 -13.72 -5.96
CA CYS A 89 3.40 -14.11 -7.38
C CYS A 89 4.38 -15.27 -7.63
N LYS A 90 5.58 -15.21 -7.03
CA LYS A 90 6.56 -16.31 -7.14
C LYS A 90 6.03 -17.63 -6.57
N LYS A 91 5.35 -17.60 -5.42
CA LYS A 91 4.76 -18.81 -4.81
C LYS A 91 3.63 -19.39 -5.65
N LYS A 92 2.81 -18.55 -6.28
CA LYS A 92 1.67 -18.96 -7.12
C LYS A 92 2.03 -19.18 -8.60
N LYS A 93 3.28 -18.94 -8.99
CA LYS A 93 3.77 -18.98 -10.39
C LYS A 93 2.96 -18.05 -11.32
N TRP A 94 2.56 -16.90 -10.79
CA TRP A 94 1.83 -15.88 -11.53
C TRP A 94 2.77 -14.85 -12.12
N ASP A 95 2.34 -14.24 -13.22
CA ASP A 95 3.04 -13.10 -13.80
C ASP A 95 2.91 -11.89 -12.86
N PHE A 96 4.04 -11.48 -12.30
CA PHE A 96 4.10 -10.31 -11.41
C PHE A 96 3.65 -9.04 -12.12
N TYR A 97 3.99 -8.88 -13.40
CA TYR A 97 3.70 -7.66 -14.13
C TYR A 97 2.20 -7.46 -14.31
N LYS A 98 1.48 -8.53 -14.67
CA LYS A 98 0.01 -8.52 -14.75
C LYS A 98 -0.65 -8.17 -13.41
N LEU A 99 -0.18 -8.76 -12.32
CA LEU A 99 -0.77 -8.50 -11.00
C LEU A 99 -0.41 -7.10 -10.49
N ALA A 100 0.79 -6.60 -10.81
CA ALA A 100 1.21 -5.24 -10.52
C ALA A 100 0.36 -4.22 -11.28
N ASP A 101 0.13 -4.42 -12.58
CA ASP A 101 -0.76 -3.58 -13.40
C ASP A 101 -2.18 -3.54 -12.84
N LEU A 102 -2.68 -4.68 -12.38
CA LEU A 102 -3.98 -4.77 -11.73
C LEU A 102 -4.00 -4.00 -10.39
N SER A 103 -2.92 -4.10 -9.61
CA SER A 103 -2.77 -3.46 -8.31
C SER A 103 -2.77 -1.94 -8.39
N VAL A 104 -2.38 -1.36 -9.53
CA VAL A 104 -2.44 0.10 -9.79
C VAL A 104 -3.84 0.65 -9.53
N PHE A 105 -4.90 -0.06 -9.96
CA PHE A 105 -6.27 0.40 -9.75
C PHE A 105 -6.62 0.51 -8.26
N GLY A 106 -6.19 -0.47 -7.45
CA GLY A 106 -6.40 -0.44 -6.01
C GLY A 106 -5.62 0.68 -5.33
N ILE A 107 -4.37 0.91 -5.74
CA ILE A 107 -3.51 1.98 -5.19
C ILE A 107 -4.11 3.36 -5.47
N ILE A 108 -4.55 3.62 -6.71
CA ILE A 108 -5.15 4.90 -7.09
C ILE A 108 -6.40 5.17 -6.26
N LEU A 109 -7.30 4.19 -6.11
CA LEU A 109 -8.48 4.36 -5.27
C LEU A 109 -8.13 4.59 -3.80
N GLY A 110 -7.17 3.84 -3.25
CA GLY A 110 -6.68 4.05 -1.89
C GLY A 110 -6.18 5.47 -1.66
N LEU A 111 -5.44 6.03 -2.64
CA LEU A 111 -4.93 7.40 -2.59
C LEU A 111 -6.03 8.45 -2.72
N ILE A 112 -6.99 8.27 -3.63
CA ILE A 112 -8.13 9.19 -3.79
C ILE A 112 -8.93 9.27 -2.49
N PHE A 113 -9.34 8.13 -1.94
CA PHE A 113 -10.09 8.09 -0.69
C PHE A 113 -9.27 8.53 0.51
N GLY A 114 -7.95 8.27 0.51
CA GLY A 114 -7.03 8.80 1.50
C GLY A 114 -7.00 10.34 1.51
N ASN A 115 -6.90 10.95 0.33
CA ASN A 115 -6.89 12.42 0.17
C ASN A 115 -8.24 13.05 0.53
N ILE A 116 -9.36 12.42 0.16
CA ILE A 116 -10.69 12.86 0.61
C ILE A 116 -10.77 12.83 2.15
N GLY A 117 -10.22 11.78 2.78
CA GLY A 117 -10.13 11.70 4.24
C GLY A 117 -9.32 12.82 4.87
N LEU A 118 -8.20 13.21 4.25
CA LEU A 118 -7.38 14.34 4.69
C LEU A 118 -8.13 15.66 4.56
N PHE A 119 -8.79 15.87 3.42
CA PHE A 119 -9.60 17.06 3.15
C PHE A 119 -10.72 17.24 4.20
N LEU A 120 -11.44 16.17 4.53
CA LEU A 120 -12.48 16.19 5.56
C LEU A 120 -11.94 16.44 6.98
N ASN A 121 -10.67 16.09 7.22
CA ASN A 121 -9.98 16.34 8.49
C ASN A 121 -9.30 17.71 8.53
N ASN A 122 -9.65 18.63 7.62
CA ASN A 122 -9.06 19.96 7.46
C ASN A 122 -7.54 19.96 7.21
N PHE A 123 -6.98 18.80 6.82
CA PHE A 123 -5.61 18.71 6.35
C PHE A 123 -5.58 19.05 4.87
N THR A 124 -4.64 19.91 4.46
CA THR A 124 -4.46 20.24 3.05
C THR A 124 -4.15 18.94 2.29
N PRO A 125 -4.99 18.52 1.32
CA PRO A 125 -4.67 17.37 0.50
C PRO A 125 -3.35 17.66 -0.20
N GLN A 126 -2.34 16.81 0.01
CA GLN A 126 -1.01 17.08 -0.51
C GLN A 126 -0.93 16.59 -1.97
N PRO A 127 -0.86 17.50 -2.96
CA PRO A 127 -0.85 17.12 -4.38
C PRO A 127 0.39 16.29 -4.76
N ILE A 128 1.47 16.42 -3.99
CA ILE A 128 2.73 15.67 -4.15
C ILE A 128 2.53 14.15 -4.09
N PHE A 129 1.68 13.62 -3.20
CA PHE A 129 1.48 12.16 -3.13
C PHE A 129 0.72 11.61 -4.32
N LEU A 130 -0.23 12.38 -4.85
CA LEU A 130 -0.97 11.98 -6.05
C LEU A 130 -0.03 12.01 -7.27
N PHE A 131 0.80 13.06 -7.37
CA PHE A 131 1.78 13.21 -8.43
C PHE A 131 2.87 12.13 -8.38
N GLU A 132 3.45 11.84 -7.22
CA GLU A 132 4.47 10.79 -7.05
C GLU A 132 3.92 9.40 -7.39
N ALA A 133 2.69 9.09 -6.97
CA ALA A 133 2.07 7.82 -7.30
C ALA A 133 1.78 7.70 -8.80
N ILE A 134 1.22 8.74 -9.42
CA ILE A 134 1.00 8.77 -10.88
C ILE A 134 2.33 8.67 -11.62
N LEU A 135 3.36 9.38 -11.17
CA LEU A 135 4.70 9.35 -11.76
C LEU A 135 5.34 7.97 -11.64
N LEU A 136 5.22 7.30 -10.49
CA LEU A 136 5.71 5.92 -10.28
C LEU A 136 4.96 4.92 -11.16
N ILE A 137 3.64 5.06 -11.30
CA ILE A 137 2.82 4.23 -12.17
C ILE A 137 3.19 4.45 -13.64
N VAL A 138 3.37 5.70 -14.06
CA VAL A 138 3.77 6.08 -15.43
C VAL A 138 5.19 5.59 -15.73
N LEU A 139 6.14 5.78 -14.81
CA LEU A 139 7.51 5.28 -14.93
C LEU A 139 7.56 3.76 -15.01
N TYR A 140 6.79 3.07 -14.17
CA TYR A 140 6.69 1.61 -14.21
C TYR A 140 6.13 1.11 -15.55
N ARG A 141 5.09 1.76 -16.07
CA ARG A 141 4.49 1.42 -17.37
C ARG A 141 5.42 1.73 -18.54
N LEU A 142 6.23 2.80 -18.44
CA LEU A 142 7.26 3.12 -19.42
C LEU A 142 8.42 2.13 -19.40
N LEU A 143 8.83 1.64 -18.23
CA LEU A 143 9.87 0.61 -18.06
C LEU A 143 9.45 -0.77 -18.57
N LEU A 144 8.14 -1.01 -18.73
CA LEU A 144 7.58 -2.24 -19.31
C LEU A 144 7.50 -2.23 -20.84
N ILE A 145 7.65 -1.05 -21.46
CA ILE A 145 7.56 -0.87 -22.92
C ILE A 145 8.95 -1.00 -23.60
N PHE A 146 10.04 -1.01 -22.83
CA PHE A 146 11.42 -1.20 -23.29
C PHE A 146 12.01 -2.50 -22.72
#